data_AF-A0A2M8KY92-F1
#
_entry.id   AF-A0A2M8KY92-F1
#
_cell.length_a   1.000
_cell.length_b   1.000
_cell.length_c   1.000
_cell.angle_alpha   90.00
_cell.angle_beta   90.00
_cell.angle_gamma   90.00
#
_symmetry.space_group_name_H-M   'P 1'
#
loop_
_entity.id
_entity.type
_entity.pdbx_description
1 polymer ?
#
loop_
_entity_poly.entity_id
_entity_poly.type
_entity_poly.pdbx_seq_one_letter_code
_entity_poly.pdbx_strand_id
1 'polypeptide(L)'
;MRKIFGKKNVETKDVQKIKHYFEIDEPKPEKYVETDNDGKKYIEIRKSNFDVEIAVDAYKMLEHYDTFCIFSGDADFVYLNNFLKKKGKKVIIVKGGHILSKLRESAHLIINAQNIKRHIAKITKQRPD
;
A
#
# COMPACT_ATOMS: atom_id res chain seq x y z
N MET A 1 3.49 20.62 14.45
CA MET A 1 4.52 21.26 13.60
C MET A 1 5.90 20.82 14.07
N ARG A 2 6.65 20.04 13.27
CA ARG A 2 8.00 19.56 13.63
C ARG A 2 9.04 20.25 12.74
N LYS A 3 10.07 20.86 13.33
CA LYS A 3 11.22 21.37 12.57
C LYS A 3 12.10 20.19 12.19
N ILE A 4 12.19 19.88 10.91
CA ILE A 4 13.15 18.89 10.39
C ILE A 4 14.12 19.67 9.50
N PHE A 5 15.38 19.74 9.94
CA PHE A 5 16.55 20.34 9.27
C PHE A 5 16.28 21.43 8.22
N GLY A 6 16.35 22.70 8.66
CA GLY A 6 16.31 23.88 7.79
C GLY A 6 15.37 24.98 8.31
N LYS A 7 15.47 26.18 7.70
CA LYS A 7 14.62 27.36 8.00
C LYS A 7 13.15 27.22 7.55
N LYS A 8 12.73 26.07 7.01
CA LYS A 8 11.36 25.84 6.54
C LYS A 8 10.57 25.09 7.59
N ASN A 9 9.42 25.65 7.97
CA ASN A 9 8.40 24.91 8.70
C ASN A 9 7.80 23.88 7.74
N VAL A 10 7.95 22.60 8.08
CA VAL A 10 7.35 21.49 7.32
C VAL A 10 6.30 20.84 8.20
N GLU A 11 5.05 20.88 7.75
CA GLU A 11 3.99 20.06 8.34
C GLU A 11 4.11 18.65 7.76
N THR A 12 4.56 17.72 8.60
CA THR A 12 4.56 16.31 8.27
C THR A 12 3.25 15.70 8.76
N LYS A 13 2.68 14.78 7.98
CA LYS A 13 1.55 13.97 8.44
C LYS A 13 2.02 13.06 9.55
N ASP A 14 1.21 12.92 10.60
CA ASP A 14 1.48 11.95 11.65
C ASP A 14 1.44 10.52 11.11
N VAL A 15 2.20 9.63 11.75
CA VAL A 15 2.18 8.20 11.42
C VAL A 15 0.76 7.69 11.60
N GLN A 16 0.19 7.18 10.51
CA GLN A 16 -1.13 6.59 10.53
C GLN A 16 -1.11 5.30 11.36
N LYS A 17 -2.21 5.07 12.08
CA LYS A 17 -2.42 3.86 12.87
C LYS A 17 -3.73 3.20 12.45
N ILE A 18 -3.79 1.88 12.57
CA ILE A 18 -5.00 1.09 12.35
C ILE A 18 -5.42 0.48 13.69
N LYS A 19 -6.74 0.41 13.92
CA LYS A 19 -7.29 -0.31 15.08
C LYS A 19 -7.38 -1.78 14.73
N HIS A 20 -6.59 -2.60 15.41
CA HIS A 20 -6.69 -4.05 15.34
C HIS A 20 -7.53 -4.54 16.52
N TYR A 21 -8.68 -5.11 16.20
CA TYR A 21 -9.59 -5.70 17.18
C TYR A 21 -9.24 -7.17 17.34
N PHE A 22 -9.06 -7.60 18.58
CA PHE A 22 -8.64 -8.97 18.88
C PHE A 22 -9.75 -9.97 18.58
N GLU A 23 -9.38 -11.08 17.94
CA GLU A 23 -10.23 -12.27 17.89
C GLU A 23 -10.23 -13.02 19.23
N ILE A 24 -11.16 -13.96 19.41
CA ILE A 24 -11.39 -14.65 20.69
C ILE A 24 -10.10 -15.35 21.18
N ASP A 25 -9.33 -15.93 20.25
CA ASP A 25 -8.16 -16.76 20.54
C ASP A 25 -6.81 -16.04 20.34
N GLU A 26 -6.83 -14.73 20.06
CA GLU A 26 -5.60 -13.99 19.80
C GLU A 26 -4.93 -13.53 21.11
N PRO A 27 -3.60 -13.70 21.28
CA PRO A 27 -2.90 -13.26 22.48
C PRO A 27 -2.98 -11.74 22.63
N LYS A 28 -3.52 -11.30 23.77
CA LYS A 28 -3.74 -9.88 24.08
C LYS A 28 -2.54 -9.34 24.85
N PRO A 29 -1.67 -8.51 24.25
CA PRO A 29 -0.66 -7.80 25.04
C PRO A 29 -1.41 -6.88 26.01
N GLU A 30 -1.21 -7.03 27.32
CA GLU A 30 -1.93 -6.21 28.31
C GLU A 30 -1.55 -4.72 28.22
N LYS A 31 -0.34 -4.44 27.75
CA LYS A 31 0.13 -3.09 27.47
C LYS A 31 -0.42 -2.67 26.10
N TYR A 32 -0.93 -1.43 26.01
CA TYR A 32 -1.41 -0.79 24.79
C TYR A 32 -2.84 -1.12 24.33
N VAL A 33 -3.66 -1.76 25.18
CA VAL A 33 -5.07 -2.03 24.87
C VAL A 33 -5.94 -0.81 25.21
N GLU A 34 -6.60 -0.28 24.20
CA GLU A 34 -7.62 0.75 24.35
C GLU A 34 -9.02 0.13 24.19
N THR A 35 -10.04 0.83 24.66
CA THR A 35 -11.45 0.41 24.54
C THR A 35 -12.20 1.45 23.73
N ASP A 36 -12.95 1.02 22.72
CA ASP A 36 -13.82 1.94 21.96
C ASP A 36 -15.13 2.23 22.70
N ASN A 37 -15.97 3.10 22.11
CA ASN A 37 -17.24 3.51 22.70
C ASN A 37 -18.23 2.34 22.88
N ASP A 38 -18.03 1.21 22.19
CA ASP A 38 -18.86 0.01 22.27
C ASP A 38 -18.30 -1.04 23.25
N GLY A 39 -17.23 -0.70 23.99
CA GLY A 39 -16.59 -1.61 24.94
C GLY A 39 -15.64 -2.62 24.29
N LYS A 40 -15.35 -2.51 22.99
CA LYS A 40 -14.44 -3.44 22.30
C LYS A 40 -13.00 -3.01 22.49
N LYS A 41 -12.17 -3.99 22.83
CA LYS A 41 -10.73 -3.82 23.02
C LYS A 41 -10.00 -3.85 21.68
N TYR A 42 -9.12 -2.88 21.46
CA TYR A 42 -8.25 -2.82 20.28
C TYR A 42 -6.84 -2.38 20.67
N ILE A 43 -5.89 -2.66 19.77
CA ILE A 43 -4.56 -2.02 19.78
C ILE A 43 -4.41 -1.13 18.57
N GLU A 44 -3.65 -0.04 18.72
CA GLU A 44 -3.24 0.76 17.59
C GLU A 44 -1.94 0.23 16.99
N ILE A 45 -2.02 -0.31 15.78
CA ILE A 45 -0.85 -0.76 15.03
C ILE A 45 -0.44 0.34 14.06
N ARG A 46 0.86 0.66 14.00
CA ARG A 46 1.37 1.59 12.99
C ARG A 46 1.12 1.01 11.61
N LYS A 47 0.53 1.81 10.72
CA LYS A 47 0.29 1.41 9.34
C LYS A 47 1.65 1.23 8.64
N SER A 48 1.95 0.01 8.20
CA SER A 48 3.10 -0.27 7.34
C SER A 48 2.72 -0.01 5.88
N ASN A 49 3.63 0.56 5.09
CA ASN A 49 3.44 0.80 3.66
C ASN A 49 3.88 -0.39 2.79
N PHE A 50 4.75 -1.28 3.28
CA PHE A 50 5.26 -2.46 2.56
C PHE A 50 6.05 -2.17 1.27
N ASP A 51 6.35 -0.90 0.96
CA ASP A 51 7.00 -0.51 -0.31
C ASP A 51 8.40 -1.13 -0.45
N VAL A 52 9.14 -1.24 0.66
CA VAL A 52 10.50 -1.80 0.69
C VAL A 52 10.46 -3.31 0.48
N GLU A 53 9.59 -4.01 1.21
CA GLU A 53 9.41 -5.45 1.11
C GLU A 53 9.00 -5.85 -0.31
N ILE A 54 8.02 -5.15 -0.89
CA ILE A 54 7.60 -5.35 -2.29
C ILE A 54 8.78 -5.14 -3.25
N ALA A 55 9.57 -4.09 -3.08
CA ALA A 55 10.71 -3.81 -3.95
C ALA A 55 11.81 -4.88 -3.84
N VAL A 56 12.10 -5.36 -2.61
CA VAL A 56 13.08 -6.42 -2.36
C VAL A 56 12.63 -7.74 -2.99
N ASP A 57 11.35 -8.12 -2.83
CA ASP A 57 10.83 -9.36 -3.39
C ASP A 57 10.75 -9.31 -4.91
N ALA A 58 10.31 -8.19 -5.48
CA ALA A 58 10.34 -7.97 -6.92
C ALA A 58 11.77 -8.12 -7.48
N TYR A 59 12.79 -7.63 -6.77
CA TYR A 59 14.18 -7.81 -7.17
C TYR A 59 14.65 -9.27 -7.04
N LYS A 60 14.41 -9.91 -5.88
CA LYS A 60 14.84 -11.29 -5.64
C LYS A 60 14.26 -12.28 -6.64
N MET A 61 13.04 -12.03 -7.09
CA MET A 61 12.34 -12.91 -8.04
C MET A 61 12.65 -12.59 -9.51
N LEU A 62 13.65 -11.74 -9.80
CA LEU A 62 13.93 -11.27 -11.16
C LEU A 62 14.03 -12.39 -12.20
N GLU A 63 14.55 -13.57 -11.87
CA GLU A 63 14.69 -14.67 -12.84
C GLU A 63 13.41 -15.48 -13.03
N HIS A 64 12.39 -15.26 -12.20
CA HIS A 64 11.18 -16.07 -12.14
C HIS A 64 9.95 -15.40 -12.77
N TYR A 65 10.08 -14.21 -13.34
CA TYR A 65 9.00 -13.54 -14.06
C TYR A 65 9.51 -12.69 -15.22
N ASP A 66 8.70 -12.56 -16.27
CA ASP A 66 8.97 -11.63 -17.37
C ASP A 66 8.24 -10.31 -17.20
N THR A 67 7.12 -10.35 -16.48
CA THR A 67 6.21 -9.22 -16.30
C THR A 67 5.91 -9.00 -14.82
N PHE A 68 6.24 -7.81 -14.33
CA PHE A 68 5.87 -7.33 -13.02
C PHE A 68 4.53 -6.60 -13.11
N CYS A 69 3.52 -7.07 -12.38
CA CYS A 69 2.20 -6.44 -12.31
C CYS A 69 1.93 -5.97 -10.88
N ILE A 70 1.73 -4.67 -10.69
CA ILE A 70 1.50 -4.08 -9.37
C ILE A 70 0.13 -3.40 -9.30
N PHE A 71 -0.61 -3.71 -8.23
CA PHE A 71 -1.89 -3.07 -7.91
C PHE A 71 -1.65 -1.89 -6.96
N SER A 72 -1.04 -0.83 -7.47
CA SER A 72 -0.75 0.38 -6.70
C SER A 72 -0.83 1.63 -7.56
N GLY A 73 -1.29 2.72 -6.97
CA GLY A 73 -1.23 4.06 -7.54
C GLY A 73 -0.09 4.92 -6.97
N ASP A 74 0.77 4.33 -6.16
CA ASP A 74 1.85 5.04 -5.47
C ASP A 74 3.00 5.39 -6.40
N ALA A 75 3.42 6.65 -6.35
CA ALA A 75 4.51 7.17 -7.17
C ALA A 75 5.90 6.74 -6.68
N ASP A 76 6.01 6.23 -5.45
CA ASP A 76 7.30 5.77 -4.91
C ASP A 76 7.83 4.53 -5.67
N PHE A 77 6.95 3.77 -6.34
CA PHE A 77 7.35 2.65 -7.19
C PHE A 77 7.97 3.06 -8.54
N VAL A 78 8.00 4.35 -8.91
CA VAL A 78 8.61 4.80 -10.18
C VAL A 78 10.05 4.31 -10.34
N TYR A 79 10.83 4.35 -9.26
CA TYR A 79 12.21 3.88 -9.28
C TYR A 79 12.31 2.36 -9.51
N LEU A 80 11.51 1.57 -8.78
CA LEU A 80 11.43 0.13 -8.97
C LEU A 80 11.03 -0.22 -10.41
N ASN A 81 9.96 0.38 -10.91
CA ASN A 81 9.45 0.16 -12.25
C ASN A 81 10.53 0.41 -13.31
N ASN A 82 11.20 1.56 -13.23
CA ASN A 82 12.27 1.90 -14.16
C ASN A 82 13.48 0.96 -14.05
N PHE A 83 13.82 0.52 -12.84
CA PHE A 83 14.86 -0.48 -12.63
C PHE A 83 14.50 -1.82 -13.29
N LEU A 84 13.28 -2.31 -13.07
CA LEU A 84 12.80 -3.57 -13.66
C LEU A 84 12.76 -3.50 -15.20
N LYS A 85 12.35 -2.36 -15.76
CA LYS A 85 12.42 -2.09 -17.21
C LYS A 85 13.83 -2.23 -17.76
N LYS A 86 14.83 -1.66 -17.06
CA LYS A 86 16.25 -1.78 -17.44
C LYS A 86 16.75 -3.23 -17.35
N LYS A 87 16.12 -4.06 -16.53
CA LYS A 87 16.37 -5.51 -16.45
C LYS A 87 15.56 -6.33 -17.47
N GLY A 88 14.94 -5.67 -18.45
CA GLY A 88 14.18 -6.33 -19.52
C GLY A 88 12.77 -6.78 -19.09
N LYS A 89 12.30 -6.40 -17.90
CA LYS A 89 10.97 -6.79 -17.41
C LYS A 89 9.90 -5.87 -17.95
N LYS A 90 8.74 -6.44 -18.29
CA LYS A 90 7.52 -5.67 -18.57
C LYS A 90 6.90 -5.22 -17.25
N VAL A 91 6.27 -4.06 -17.24
CA VAL A 91 5.69 -3.45 -16.02
C VAL A 91 4.24 -3.09 -16.33
N ILE A 92 3.33 -3.64 -15.54
CA ILE A 92 1.90 -3.36 -15.61
C ILE A 92 1.48 -2.70 -14.30
N ILE A 93 0.79 -1.57 -14.39
CA ILE A 93 0.24 -0.89 -13.22
C ILE A 93 -1.28 -1.00 -13.28
N VAL A 94 -1.88 -1.55 -12.23
CA VAL A 94 -3.32 -1.56 -12.01
C VAL A 94 -3.67 -0.47 -11.01
N LYS A 95 -4.44 0.53 -11.45
CA LYS A 95 -4.71 1.75 -10.69
C LYS A 95 -6.20 1.95 -10.43
N GLY A 96 -6.57 2.37 -9.22
CA GLY A 96 -7.96 2.64 -8.84
C GLY A 96 -8.46 4.06 -9.12
N GLY A 97 -7.56 5.05 -9.24
CA GLY A 97 -7.91 6.48 -9.29
C GLY A 97 -7.01 7.30 -10.21
N HIS A 98 -6.77 8.57 -9.88
CA HIS A 98 -5.75 9.35 -10.56
C HIS A 98 -4.35 8.93 -10.09
N ILE A 99 -3.36 8.93 -11.00
CA ILE A 99 -1.95 8.65 -10.68
C ILE A 99 -1.06 9.75 -11.26
N LEU A 100 0.17 9.91 -10.76
CA LEU A 100 1.11 10.91 -11.30
C LEU A 100 1.59 10.53 -12.71
N SER A 101 1.93 11.54 -13.53
CA SER A 101 2.45 11.32 -14.89
C SER A 101 3.69 10.44 -14.91
N LYS A 102 4.65 10.70 -14.02
CA LYS A 102 5.87 9.90 -13.86
C LYS A 102 5.58 8.41 -13.61
N LEU A 103 4.54 8.10 -12.83
CA LEU A 103 4.13 6.72 -12.60
C LEU A 103 3.58 6.09 -13.88
N ARG A 104 2.79 6.84 -14.67
CA ARG A 104 2.31 6.38 -15.97
C ARG A 104 3.45 6.06 -16.93
N GLU A 105 4.41 6.96 -17.04
CA GLU A 105 5.59 6.83 -17.92
C GLU A 105 6.50 5.65 -17.52
N SER A 106 6.48 5.28 -16.24
CA SER A 106 7.23 4.13 -15.73
C SER A 106 6.61 2.76 -16.08
N ALA A 107 5.39 2.72 -16.61
CA ALA A 107 4.71 1.48 -16.98
C ALA A 107 4.80 1.19 -18.48
N HIS A 108 4.63 -0.09 -18.85
CA HIS A 108 4.36 -0.50 -20.22
C HIS A 108 2.86 -0.56 -20.51
N LEU A 109 2.06 -0.93 -19.51
CA LEU A 109 0.61 -0.99 -19.59
C LEU A 109 -0.01 -0.47 -18.30
N ILE A 110 -1.11 0.28 -18.44
CA ILE A 110 -1.88 0.78 -17.32
C ILE A 110 -3.30 0.26 -17.44
N ILE A 111 -3.77 -0.41 -16.39
CA ILE A 111 -5.13 -0.94 -16.31
C ILE A 111 -5.88 -0.15 -15.24
N ASN A 112 -7.03 0.40 -15.60
CA ASN A 112 -7.94 0.97 -14.61
C ASN A 112 -8.67 -0.18 -13.90
N ALA A 113 -8.50 -0.30 -12.58
CA ALA A 113 -9.14 -1.34 -11.77
C ALA A 113 -10.66 -1.34 -11.92
N GLN A 114 -11.28 -0.18 -12.15
CA GLN A 114 -12.72 -0.07 -12.39
C GLN A 114 -13.18 -0.84 -13.63
N ASN A 115 -12.34 -0.90 -14.67
CA ASN A 115 -12.66 -1.59 -15.93
C ASN A 115 -12.66 -3.12 -15.76
N ILE A 116 -11.90 -3.63 -14.79
CA ILE A 116 -11.78 -5.06 -14.50
C ILE A 116 -12.48 -5.45 -13.19
N LYS A 117 -13.21 -4.52 -12.57
CA LYS A 117 -13.84 -4.70 -11.25
C LYS A 117 -14.65 -5.99 -11.15
N ARG A 118 -15.40 -6.34 -12.20
CA ARG A 118 -16.19 -7.58 -12.29
C ARG A 118 -15.37 -8.88 -12.13
N HIS A 119 -14.07 -8.84 -12.40
CA HIS A 119 -13.17 -9.98 -12.33
C HIS A 119 -12.37 -10.03 -11.02
N ILE A 120 -12.11 -8.88 -10.39
CA ILE A 120 -11.20 -8.76 -9.25
C ILE A 120 -11.90 -8.47 -7.92
N ALA A 121 -13.11 -7.92 -7.94
CA ALA A 121 -13.83 -7.56 -6.73
C ALA A 121 -14.71 -8.72 -6.25
N LYS A 122 -14.60 -9.06 -4.96
CA LYS A 122 -15.56 -9.93 -4.29
C LYS A 122 -16.80 -9.11 -3.94
N ILE A 123 -17.95 -9.46 -4.50
CA ILE A 123 -19.24 -8.85 -4.13
C ILE A 123 -19.68 -9.46 -2.81
N THR A 124 -19.25 -8.88 -1.69
CA THR A 124 -19.88 -9.10 -0.39
C THR A 124 -21.05 -8.14 -0.23
N LYS A 125 -22.23 -8.65 0.18
CA LYS A 125 -23.33 -7.79 0.64
C LYS A 125 -22.75 -6.81 1.66
N GLN A 126 -22.78 -5.50 1.35
CA GLN A 126 -22.39 -4.48 2.32
C GLN A 126 -23.19 -4.70 3.60
N ARG A 127 -22.55 -4.53 4.76
CA ARG A 127 -23.32 -4.31 6.00
C ARG A 127 -24.19 -3.07 5.75
N PRO A 128 -25.50 -3.13 6.05
CA PRO A 128 -26.33 -1.94 6.00
C PRO A 128 -25.72 -0.88 6.93
N ASP A 129 -25.72 0.36 6.44
CA ASP A 129 -25.23 1.55 7.15
C ASP A 129 -25.95 1.76 8.49
#